data_AF-A0A5J6U1A0-F1
#
_entry.id   AF-A0A5J6U1A0-F1
#
_cell.length_a   1.000
_cell.length_b   1.000
_cell.length_c   1.000
_cell.angle_alpha   90.00
_cell.angle_beta   90.00
_cell.angle_gamma   90.00
#
_symmetry.space_group_name_H-M   'P 1'
#
loop_
_entity.id
_entity.type
_entity.pdbx_description
1 polymer ?
#
loop_
_entity_poly.entity_id
_entity_poly.type
_entity_poly.pdbx_seq_one_letter_code
_entity_poly.pdbx_strand_id
1 'polypeptide(L)'
;MTMPVTLERPGRVPLRRRAAARPAVALAALLERLPPRRMRRALLVIRRGTRPATLAQATAAREAVVAVSVRCAGQGCLRRSLAVVLLCRMGGTWPDWCTGVRTEPFRAHAWVEAEGTAAGEHDDMLLYAKTMTVPARARKGR
;
A
#
# COMPACT_ATOMS: atom_id res chain seq x y z
N MET A 1 -20.54 0.45 13.29
CA MET A 1 -19.60 0.00 14.32
C MET A 1 -18.23 0.60 14.03
N THR A 2 -17.75 1.51 14.87
CA THR A 2 -16.39 2.09 14.75
C THR A 2 -15.43 1.13 15.43
N MET A 3 -14.52 0.53 14.66
CA MET A 3 -13.49 -0.34 15.24
C MET A 3 -12.41 0.51 15.90
N PRO A 4 -11.97 0.19 17.13
CA PRO A 4 -10.77 0.81 17.69
C PRO A 4 -9.60 0.43 16.78
N VAL A 5 -9.01 1.43 16.12
CA VAL A 5 -7.74 1.23 15.42
C VAL A 5 -6.64 1.70 16.33
N THR A 6 -5.78 0.75 16.69
CA THR A 6 -4.49 1.03 17.28
C THR A 6 -3.63 1.72 16.24
N LEU A 7 -3.10 2.89 16.59
CA LEU A 7 -2.12 3.56 15.76
C LEU A 7 -0.87 2.67 15.70
N GLU A 8 -0.46 2.34 14.49
CA GLU A 8 0.80 1.64 14.29
C GLU A 8 1.95 2.53 14.76
N ARG A 9 2.81 2.00 15.64
CA ARG A 9 3.96 2.74 16.17
C ARG A 9 5.07 2.76 15.10
N PRO A 10 5.49 3.94 14.64
CA PRO A 10 6.55 4.00 13.66
C PRO A 10 7.90 3.64 14.30
N GLY A 11 8.67 2.77 13.64
CA GLY A 11 10.05 2.48 13.99
C GLY A 11 11.00 3.68 13.79
N ARG A 12 12.30 3.49 14.04
CA ARG A 12 13.33 4.53 13.79
C ARG A 12 13.56 4.70 12.28
N VAL A 13 12.73 5.52 11.62
CA VAL A 13 12.85 5.80 10.18
C VAL A 13 13.86 6.93 9.91
N PRO A 14 14.86 6.73 9.02
CA PRO A 14 15.80 7.77 8.60
C PRO A 14 15.13 9.02 8.04
N LEU A 15 15.67 10.22 8.33
CA LEU A 15 15.11 11.51 7.91
C LEU A 15 14.87 11.61 6.41
N ARG A 16 15.80 11.09 5.59
CA ARG A 16 15.66 11.06 4.12
C ARG A 16 14.42 10.30 3.67
N ARG A 17 14.11 9.15 4.29
CA ARG A 17 12.90 8.38 3.99
C ARG A 17 11.64 9.08 4.46
N ARG A 18 11.67 9.76 5.61
CA ARG A 18 10.54 10.59 6.07
C ARG A 18 10.26 11.73 5.11
N ALA A 19 11.31 12.40 4.61
CA ALA A 19 11.17 13.47 3.63
C ALA A 19 10.54 12.95 2.33
N ALA A 20 10.96 11.79 1.83
CA ALA A 20 10.37 11.15 0.64
C ALA A 20 8.95 10.61 0.87
N ALA A 21 8.59 10.21 2.09
CA ALA A 21 7.26 9.70 2.41
C ALA A 21 6.17 10.78 2.38
N ARG A 22 6.50 12.04 2.71
CA ARG A 22 5.52 13.16 2.67
C ARG A 22 4.90 13.39 1.29
N PRO A 23 5.66 13.55 0.19
CA PRO A 23 5.08 13.71 -1.14
C PRO A 23 4.34 12.43 -1.57
N ALA A 24 4.81 11.23 -1.20
CA ALA A 24 4.09 9.99 -1.47
C ALA A 24 2.70 9.96 -0.80
N VAL A 25 2.58 10.40 0.45
CA VAL A 25 1.29 10.53 1.15
C VAL A 25 0.40 11.60 0.51
N ALA A 26 0.97 12.74 0.09
CA ALA A 26 0.21 13.79 -0.59
C ALA A 26 -0.37 13.29 -1.93
N LEU A 27 0.45 12.65 -2.75
CA LEU A 27 0.02 12.04 -4.01
C LEU A 27 -1.02 10.92 -3.78
N ALA A 28 -0.83 10.10 -2.75
CA ALA A 28 -1.82 9.08 -2.37
C ALA A 28 -3.17 9.69 -1.99
N ALA A 29 -3.18 10.82 -1.29
CA ALA A 29 -4.40 11.53 -0.94
C ALA A 29 -5.15 12.10 -2.16
N LEU A 30 -4.43 12.43 -3.24
CA LEU A 30 -5.03 12.82 -4.52
C LEU A 30 -5.58 11.60 -5.27
N LEU A 31 -4.82 10.51 -5.33
CA LEU A 31 -5.23 9.27 -5.99
C LEU A 31 -6.46 8.63 -5.33
N GLU A 32 -6.54 8.67 -3.98
CA GLU A 32 -7.68 8.14 -3.20
C GLU A 32 -9.01 8.82 -3.57
N ARG A 33 -8.98 10.04 -4.09
CA ARG A 33 -10.19 10.79 -4.52
C ARG A 33 -10.66 10.39 -5.92
N LEU A 34 -9.84 9.66 -6.68
CA LEU A 34 -10.21 9.25 -8.03
C LEU A 34 -11.20 8.07 -7.99
N PRO A 35 -12.11 7.97 -8.96
CA PRO A 35 -12.90 6.75 -9.17
C PRO A 35 -11.98 5.52 -9.29
N PRO A 36 -12.36 4.35 -8.76
CA PRO A 36 -11.49 3.16 -8.72
C PRO A 36 -10.86 2.79 -10.07
N ARG A 37 -11.63 2.94 -11.17
CA ARG A 37 -11.15 2.69 -12.53
C ARG A 37 -10.01 3.64 -12.93
N ARG A 38 -10.11 4.93 -12.58
CA ARG A 38 -9.07 5.94 -12.89
C ARG A 38 -7.85 5.75 -12.00
N MET A 39 -8.05 5.47 -10.72
CA MET A 39 -6.96 5.14 -9.79
C MET A 39 -6.16 3.94 -10.30
N ARG A 40 -6.83 2.84 -10.68
CA ARG A 40 -6.15 1.65 -11.23
C ARG A 40 -5.36 1.96 -12.50
N ARG A 41 -5.94 2.74 -13.44
CA ARG A 41 -5.25 3.16 -14.66
C ARG A 41 -4.00 3.99 -14.35
N ALA A 42 -4.11 4.94 -13.42
CA ALA A 42 -2.97 5.74 -12.98
C ALA A 42 -1.86 4.85 -12.40
N LEU A 43 -2.19 3.93 -11.49
CA LEU A 43 -1.21 2.99 -10.91
C LEU A 43 -0.54 2.10 -11.97
N LEU A 44 -1.29 1.63 -12.97
CA LEU A 44 -0.75 0.84 -14.08
C LEU A 44 0.24 1.62 -14.97
N VAL A 45 0.07 2.94 -15.08
CA VAL A 45 1.01 3.83 -15.77
C VAL A 45 2.22 4.11 -14.88
N ILE A 46 1.97 4.47 -13.62
CA ILE A 46 3.02 4.83 -12.65
C ILE A 46 4.00 3.67 -12.44
N ARG A 47 3.52 2.42 -12.37
CA ARG A 47 4.40 1.25 -12.13
C ARG A 47 5.39 0.96 -13.27
N ARG A 48 5.27 1.59 -14.43
CA ARG A 48 6.14 1.24 -15.58
C ARG A 48 7.61 1.54 -15.25
N GLY A 49 8.49 0.63 -15.67
CA GLY A 49 9.94 0.76 -15.50
C GLY A 49 10.49 0.37 -14.13
N THR A 50 9.67 -0.16 -13.22
CA THR A 50 10.15 -0.60 -11.89
C THR A 50 10.56 -2.06 -11.85
N ARG A 51 11.43 -2.39 -10.90
CA ARG A 51 11.72 -3.77 -10.50
C ARG A 51 10.72 -4.24 -9.42
N PRO A 52 10.46 -5.54 -9.26
CA PRO A 52 9.69 -6.03 -8.11
C PRO A 52 10.32 -5.61 -6.79
N ALA A 53 9.51 -5.15 -5.84
CA ALA A 53 9.96 -4.85 -4.50
C ALA A 53 10.12 -6.13 -3.67
N THR A 54 11.09 -6.13 -2.75
CA THR A 54 11.20 -7.15 -1.70
C THR A 54 10.27 -6.83 -0.53
N LEU A 55 9.99 -7.83 0.32
CA LEU A 55 9.19 -7.62 1.52
C LEU A 55 9.80 -6.55 2.43
N ALA A 56 11.13 -6.57 2.62
CA ALA A 56 11.84 -5.57 3.40
C ALA A 56 11.67 -4.14 2.87
N GLN A 57 11.67 -3.96 1.54
CA GLN A 57 11.44 -2.65 0.93
C GLN A 57 10.00 -2.15 1.15
N ALA A 58 9.02 -3.04 0.98
CA ALA A 58 7.61 -2.71 1.18
C ALA A 58 7.32 -2.36 2.66
N THR A 59 7.83 -3.16 3.60
CA THR A 59 7.70 -2.90 5.04
C THR A 59 8.36 -1.59 5.45
N ALA A 60 9.61 -1.34 5.01
CA ALA A 60 10.29 -0.09 5.33
C ALA A 60 9.60 1.15 4.74
N ALA A 61 8.98 1.02 3.56
CA ALA A 61 8.16 2.09 2.99
C ALA A 61 6.89 2.33 3.81
N ARG A 62 6.24 1.26 4.29
CA ARG A 62 5.07 1.34 5.18
C ARG A 62 5.38 2.05 6.49
N GLU A 63 6.46 1.67 7.16
CA GLU A 63 6.92 2.32 8.39
C GLU A 63 7.16 3.83 8.17
N ALA A 64 7.79 4.20 7.05
CA ALA A 64 8.04 5.60 6.72
C ALA A 64 6.73 6.39 6.48
N VAL A 65 5.75 5.78 5.82
CA VAL A 65 4.42 6.37 5.58
C VAL A 65 3.65 6.57 6.88
N VAL A 66 3.64 5.56 7.75
CA VAL A 66 3.00 5.60 9.07
C VAL A 66 3.66 6.66 9.95
N ALA A 67 4.99 6.80 9.88
CA ALA A 67 5.75 7.79 10.65
C ALA A 67 5.41 9.25 10.31
N VAL A 68 4.85 9.54 9.13
CA VAL A 68 4.59 10.92 8.67
C VAL A 68 3.10 11.24 8.52
N SER A 69 2.20 10.29 8.82
CA SER A 69 0.76 10.48 8.62
C SER A 69 -0.07 9.67 9.61
N VAL A 70 -0.75 10.36 10.53
CA VAL A 70 -1.67 9.75 11.50
C VAL A 70 -2.81 9.00 10.81
N ARG A 71 -3.35 9.53 9.69
CA ARG A 71 -4.38 8.84 8.91
C ARG A 71 -3.86 7.52 8.34
N CYS A 72 -2.62 7.50 7.85
CA CYS A 72 -2.00 6.26 7.39
C CYS A 72 -1.66 5.32 8.55
N ALA A 73 -1.29 5.82 9.72
CA ALA A 73 -1.07 5.00 10.92
C ALA A 73 -2.37 4.38 11.46
N GLY A 74 -3.51 5.02 11.19
CA GLY A 74 -4.84 4.58 11.62
C GLY A 74 -5.68 3.96 10.49
N GLN A 75 -6.89 4.51 10.32
CA GLN A 75 -7.97 3.96 9.49
C GLN A 75 -7.76 4.12 7.96
N GLY A 76 -6.71 4.79 7.51
CA GLY A 76 -6.49 5.13 6.11
C GLY A 76 -5.84 4.03 5.29
N CYS A 77 -6.34 2.79 5.30
CA CYS A 77 -5.71 1.65 4.61
C CYS A 77 -5.49 1.89 3.10
N LEU A 78 -6.48 2.48 2.41
CA LEU A 78 -6.36 2.84 1.00
C LEU A 78 -5.24 3.87 0.77
N ARG A 79 -5.23 4.96 1.54
CA ARG A 79 -4.17 5.98 1.44
C ARG A 79 -2.80 5.41 1.81
N ARG A 80 -2.73 4.57 2.86
CA ARG A 80 -1.49 3.93 3.31
C ARG A 80 -0.91 3.06 2.20
N SER A 81 -1.70 2.12 1.66
CA SER A 81 -1.24 1.22 0.59
C SER A 81 -0.81 1.98 -0.67
N LEU A 82 -1.54 3.03 -1.07
CA LEU A 82 -1.18 3.92 -2.17
C LEU A 82 0.14 4.66 -1.91
N ALA A 83 0.32 5.21 -0.70
CA ALA A 83 1.54 5.91 -0.34
C ALA A 83 2.75 4.97 -0.31
N VAL A 84 2.57 3.72 0.12
CA VAL A 84 3.63 2.71 0.10
C VAL A 84 4.09 2.40 -1.32
N VAL A 85 3.18 2.13 -2.26
CA VAL A 85 3.59 1.84 -3.66
C VAL A 85 4.24 3.05 -4.33
N LEU A 86 3.79 4.26 -4.03
CA LEU A 86 4.41 5.49 -4.54
C LEU A 86 5.80 5.71 -3.96
N LEU A 87 6.00 5.44 -2.67
CA LEU A 87 7.32 5.55 -2.05
C LEU A 87 8.29 4.49 -2.58
N CYS A 88 7.85 3.24 -2.75
CA CYS A 88 8.63 2.21 -3.44
C CYS A 88 8.97 2.64 -4.87
N ARG A 89 8.01 3.22 -5.59
CA ARG A 89 8.20 3.71 -6.97
C ARG A 89 9.29 4.78 -7.07
N MET A 90 9.38 5.67 -6.08
CA MET A 90 10.46 6.66 -5.99
C MET A 90 11.83 6.01 -5.78
N GLY A 91 11.87 4.83 -5.15
CA GLY A 91 13.07 3.99 -5.02
C GLY A 91 13.31 3.01 -6.18
N GLY A 92 12.53 3.08 -7.26
CA GLY A 92 12.67 2.24 -8.45
C GLY A 92 12.08 0.83 -8.33
N THR A 93 11.34 0.54 -7.24
CA THR A 93 10.69 -0.76 -7.03
C THR A 93 9.18 -0.65 -6.95
N TRP A 94 8.48 -1.78 -7.11
CA TRP A 94 7.03 -1.84 -7.04
C TRP A 94 6.59 -3.13 -6.36
N PRO A 95 5.86 -3.06 -5.22
CA PRO A 95 5.16 -4.21 -4.67
C PRO A 95 3.81 -4.40 -5.38
N ASP A 96 3.21 -5.57 -5.31
CA ASP A 96 1.84 -5.78 -5.77
C ASP A 96 0.91 -4.91 -4.93
N TRP A 97 0.15 -4.03 -5.57
CA TRP A 97 -0.88 -3.26 -4.89
C TRP A 97 -2.21 -3.99 -4.97
N CYS A 98 -2.88 -4.18 -3.84
CA CYS A 98 -4.08 -5.01 -3.74
C CYS A 98 -5.21 -4.27 -2.98
N THR A 99 -6.45 -4.51 -3.41
CA THR A 99 -7.65 -4.33 -2.60
C THR A 99 -8.45 -5.62 -2.58
N GLY A 100 -9.25 -5.80 -1.54
CA GLY A 100 -10.08 -6.98 -1.40
C GLY A 100 -11.14 -6.82 -0.34
N VAL A 101 -11.98 -7.84 -0.26
CA VAL A 101 -13.05 -7.93 0.73
C VAL A 101 -13.02 -9.30 1.38
N ARG A 102 -13.36 -9.37 2.66
CA ARG A 102 -13.78 -10.61 3.31
C ARG A 102 -15.26 -10.52 3.65
N THR A 103 -15.95 -11.65 3.69
CA THR A 103 -17.40 -11.69 3.92
C THR A 103 -17.78 -11.79 5.39
N GLU A 104 -16.97 -12.45 6.22
CA GLU A 104 -17.26 -12.63 7.65
C GLU A 104 -16.03 -12.33 8.55
N PRO A 105 -16.14 -11.38 9.50
CA PRO A 105 -17.07 -10.25 9.45
C PRO A 105 -16.73 -9.36 8.24
N PHE A 106 -17.74 -8.84 7.55
CA PHE A 106 -17.55 -8.08 6.31
C PHE A 106 -16.54 -6.95 6.48
N ARG A 107 -15.50 -6.94 5.66
CA ARG A 107 -14.46 -5.91 5.70
C ARG A 107 -13.85 -5.70 4.32
N ALA A 108 -13.76 -4.44 3.90
CA ALA A 108 -12.96 -4.04 2.76
C ALA A 108 -11.58 -3.58 3.23
N HIS A 109 -10.53 -3.94 2.49
CA HIS A 109 -9.16 -3.59 2.84
C HIS A 109 -8.32 -3.30 1.60
N ALA A 110 -7.24 -2.54 1.81
CA ALA A 110 -6.25 -2.20 0.81
C ALA A 110 -4.85 -2.34 1.40
N TRP A 111 -3.97 -3.07 0.71
CA TRP A 111 -2.66 -3.45 1.19
C TRP A 111 -1.66 -3.57 0.03
N VAL A 112 -0.42 -3.92 0.38
CA VAL A 112 0.64 -4.23 -0.59
C VAL A 112 1.20 -5.62 -0.30
N GLU A 113 1.59 -6.33 -1.34
CA GLU A 113 2.26 -7.62 -1.23
C GLU A 113 3.63 -7.56 -1.92
N ALA A 114 4.60 -8.21 -1.31
CA ALA A 114 5.91 -8.45 -1.91
C ALA A 114 6.35 -9.85 -1.53
N GLU A 115 6.95 -10.57 -2.48
CA GLU A 115 7.39 -11.95 -2.29
C GLU A 115 6.26 -12.89 -1.82
N GLY A 116 5.01 -12.60 -2.20
CA GLY A 116 3.82 -13.38 -1.81
C GLY A 116 3.25 -13.04 -0.44
N THR A 117 3.85 -12.10 0.30
CA THR A 117 3.48 -11.75 1.68
C THR A 117 2.88 -10.35 1.77
N ALA A 118 1.80 -10.19 2.52
CA ALA A 118 1.19 -8.89 2.79
C ALA A 118 2.03 -8.09 3.80
N ALA A 119 2.62 -6.98 3.36
CA ALA A 119 3.60 -6.26 4.16
C ALA A 119 2.96 -5.54 5.36
N GLY A 120 3.32 -5.97 6.57
CA GLY A 120 2.86 -5.37 7.83
C GLY A 120 1.38 -5.64 8.16
N GLU A 121 0.76 -6.58 7.46
CA GLU A 121 -0.61 -7.05 7.73
C GLU A 121 -0.57 -8.38 8.51
N HIS A 122 -1.68 -8.75 9.15
CA HIS A 122 -1.77 -9.96 9.97
C HIS A 122 -2.00 -11.21 9.09
N ASP A 123 -1.85 -12.40 9.66
CA ASP A 123 -1.99 -13.66 8.91
C ASP A 123 -3.42 -13.93 8.37
N ASP A 124 -4.42 -13.15 8.82
CA ASP A 124 -5.81 -13.25 8.35
C ASP A 124 -6.02 -12.70 6.93
N MET A 125 -4.96 -12.21 6.27
CA MET A 125 -5.00 -11.74 4.88
C MET A 125 -5.43 -12.82 3.88
N LEU A 126 -5.27 -14.11 4.22
CA LEU A 126 -5.78 -15.23 3.42
C LEU A 126 -7.31 -15.25 3.29
N LEU A 127 -8.03 -14.61 4.22
CA LEU A 127 -9.49 -14.53 4.21
C LEU A 127 -10.03 -13.47 3.23
N TYR A 128 -9.17 -12.63 2.67
CA TYR A 128 -9.58 -11.56 1.76
C TYR A 128 -9.57 -12.04 0.29
N ALA A 129 -10.74 -12.00 -0.35
CA ALA A 129 -10.84 -12.12 -1.79
C ALA A 129 -10.37 -10.82 -2.45
N LYS A 130 -9.29 -10.90 -3.25
CA LYS A 130 -8.76 -9.76 -4.00
C LYS A 130 -9.75 -9.31 -5.07
N THR A 131 -10.15 -8.04 -5.01
CA THR A 131 -11.09 -7.41 -5.96
C THR A 131 -10.36 -6.59 -7.02
N MET A 132 -9.19 -6.05 -6.70
CA MET A 132 -8.37 -5.28 -7.64
C MET A 132 -6.90 -5.42 -7.31
N THR A 133 -6.08 -5.67 -8.33
CA THR A 133 -4.62 -5.77 -8.18
C THR A 133 -3.91 -5.00 -9.28
N VAL A 134 -2.78 -4.38 -8.92
CA VAL A 134 -1.79 -3.79 -9.83
C VAL A 134 -0.45 -4.45 -9.55
N PRO A 135 -0.09 -5.52 -10.30
CA PRO A 135 1.04 -6.36 -9.96
C PRO A 135 2.39 -5.73 -10.39
N ALA A 136 3.45 -6.07 -9.67
CA ALA A 136 4.84 -5.69 -9.94
C ALA A 136 5.36 -6.25 -11.26
N ARG A 137 4.95 -7.47 -11.61
CA ARG A 137 5.15 -8.04 -12.94
C ARG A 137 3.80 -8.20 -13.62
N ALA A 138 3.76 -7.99 -14.94
CA ALA A 138 2.61 -8.44 -15.70
C ALA A 138 2.49 -9.95 -15.47
N ARG A 139 1.36 -10.41 -14.91
CA ARG A 139 1.07 -11.85 -14.85
C ARG A 139 1.05 -12.33 -16.30
N LYS A 140 1.97 -13.23 -16.67
CA LYS A 140 1.79 -13.99 -17.92
C LYS A 140 0.45 -14.70 -17.78
N GLY A 141 -0.42 -14.52 -18.77
CA GLY A 141 -1.79 -15.03 -18.75
C GLY A 141 -1.82 -16.49 -18.33
N ARG A 142 -2.76 -16.82 -17.44
CA ARG A 142 -3.20 -18.20 -17.22
C ARG A 142 -4.33 -18.46 -18.19
#